data_AF-A0A9N9E458-F1
#
_entry.id   AF-A0A9N9E458-F1
#
_cell.length_a   1.000
_cell.length_b   1.000
_cell.length_c   1.000
_cell.angle_alpha   90.00
_cell.angle_beta   90.00
_cell.angle_gamma   90.00
#
_symmetry.space_group_name_H-M   'P 1'
#
loop_
_entity.id
_entity.type
_entity.pdbx_description
1 polymer ?
#
loop_
_entity_poly.entity_id
_entity_poly.type
_entity_poly.pdbx_seq_one_letter_code
_entity_poly.pdbx_strand_id
1 'polypeptide(L)'
;DLLSIQALPSPHTAEYIKDSLDRIITKWGLNERVFCIITDNGANIKKAIRLMDNITQLSCAAHTLQLSVLKDLKLITQFIKRTKNLILFFVQSPKQSERLKDAQEKCHYSKIHQIITDVPTRWNSSYLA
;
A
#
# COMPACT_ATOMS: atom_id res chain seq x y z
N ASP A 1 -12.42 5.95 16.34
CA ASP A 1 -12.56 4.57 16.86
C ASP A 1 -12.58 3.54 15.75
N LEU A 2 -12.02 2.38 16.03
CA LEU A 2 -12.02 1.21 15.15
C LEU A 2 -13.17 0.29 15.56
N LEU A 3 -14.12 0.03 14.65
CA LEU A 3 -15.30 -0.79 14.94
C LEU A 3 -15.07 -2.29 14.73
N SER A 4 -14.25 -2.69 13.75
CA SER A 4 -13.99 -4.11 13.48
C SER A 4 -12.72 -4.33 12.67
N ILE A 5 -12.00 -5.41 13.00
CA ILE A 5 -10.98 -6.03 12.15
C ILE A 5 -11.34 -7.51 12.10
N GLN A 6 -11.52 -8.06 10.89
CA GLN A 6 -11.86 -9.46 10.71
C GLN A 6 -11.00 -10.07 9.60
N ALA A 7 -10.47 -11.26 9.86
CA ALA A 7 -9.89 -12.08 8.83
C ALA A 7 -11.03 -12.72 8.02
N LEU A 8 -11.10 -12.40 6.73
CA LEU A 8 -11.98 -13.08 5.79
C LEU A 8 -11.15 -14.17 5.13
N PRO A 9 -11.54 -15.46 5.15
CA PRO A 9 -10.90 -16.49 4.34
C PRO A 9 -11.23 -16.35 2.83
N SER A 10 -10.37 -16.94 1.99
CA SER A 10 -10.60 -17.12 0.55
C SER A 10 -11.92 -17.89 0.33
N PRO A 11 -12.76 -17.53 -0.68
CA PRO A 11 -12.41 -16.82 -1.92
C PRO A 11 -12.68 -15.30 -1.98
N HIS A 12 -12.95 -14.63 -0.85
CA HIS A 12 -13.25 -13.17 -0.81
C HIS A 12 -14.21 -12.69 -1.93
N THR A 13 -15.26 -13.46 -2.22
CA THR A 13 -16.24 -13.09 -3.24
C THR A 13 -16.99 -11.84 -2.83
N ALA A 14 -17.62 -11.17 -3.80
CA ALA A 14 -18.40 -9.97 -3.54
C ALA A 14 -19.52 -10.23 -2.53
N GLU A 15 -20.19 -11.37 -2.66
CA GLU A 15 -21.28 -11.82 -1.80
C GLU A 15 -20.76 -12.06 -0.37
N TYR A 16 -19.61 -12.73 -0.22
CA TYR A 16 -19.02 -12.98 1.10
C TYR A 16 -18.59 -11.68 1.80
N ILE A 17 -18.03 -10.73 1.05
CA ILE A 17 -17.65 -9.43 1.58
C ILE A 17 -18.91 -8.63 1.99
N LYS A 18 -19.95 -8.61 1.14
CA LYS A 18 -21.22 -7.94 1.41
C LYS A 18 -21.85 -8.47 2.71
N ASP A 19 -21.98 -9.78 2.84
CA ASP A 19 -22.56 -10.39 4.04
C ASP A 19 -21.74 -10.08 5.30
N SER A 20 -20.42 -9.97 5.15
CA SER A 20 -19.53 -9.61 6.26
C SER A 20 -19.70 -8.15 6.68
N LEU A 21 -19.86 -7.23 5.72
CA LEU A 21 -20.16 -5.82 6.00
C LEU A 21 -21.54 -5.67 6.66
N ASP A 22 -22.58 -6.34 6.16
CA ASP A 22 -23.92 -6.31 6.75
C ASP A 22 -23.93 -6.81 8.20
N ARG A 23 -23.21 -7.91 8.47
CA ARG A 23 -23.05 -8.41 9.85
C ARG A 23 -22.38 -7.38 10.75
N ILE A 24 -21.35 -6.68 10.27
CA ILE A 24 -20.66 -5.65 11.05
C ILE A 24 -21.60 -4.46 11.28
N ILE A 25 -22.24 -3.93 10.24
CA ILE A 25 -23.17 -2.80 10.34
C ILE A 25 -24.29 -3.12 11.32
N THR A 26 -24.87 -4.32 11.23
CA THR A 26 -25.94 -4.78 12.12
C THR A 26 -25.48 -4.97 13.55
N LYS A 27 -24.31 -5.60 13.75
CA LYS A 27 -23.71 -5.78 15.09
C LYS A 27 -23.53 -4.45 15.83
N TRP A 28 -23.25 -3.39 15.10
CA TRP A 28 -23.07 -2.04 15.66
C TRP A 28 -24.34 -1.18 15.63
N GLY A 29 -25.48 -1.71 15.16
CA GLY A 29 -26.74 -0.97 15.09
C GLY A 29 -26.72 0.22 14.13
N LEU A 30 -26.01 0.09 13.00
CA LEU A 30 -25.74 1.17 12.05
C LEU A 30 -26.55 1.08 10.74
N ASN A 31 -27.51 0.16 10.63
CA ASN A 31 -28.22 -0.16 9.38
C ASN A 31 -28.80 1.06 8.66
N GLU A 32 -29.32 2.03 9.39
CA GLU A 32 -29.93 3.25 8.83
C GLU A 32 -28.98 4.47 8.89
N ARG A 33 -27.74 4.27 9.33
CA ARG A 33 -26.74 5.33 9.55
C ARG A 33 -25.62 5.31 8.53
N VAL A 34 -25.45 4.21 7.80
CA VAL A 34 -24.44 4.06 6.76
C VAL A 34 -25.04 4.43 5.41
N PHE A 35 -24.67 5.60 4.89
CA PHE A 35 -25.06 6.06 3.55
C PHE A 35 -23.94 5.86 2.51
N CYS A 36 -22.69 5.68 2.98
CA CYS A 36 -21.52 5.61 2.12
C CYS A 36 -20.42 4.72 2.71
N ILE A 37 -19.70 4.00 1.85
CA ILE A 37 -18.50 3.22 2.19
C ILE A 37 -17.34 3.63 1.26
N ILE A 38 -16.19 3.97 1.85
CA ILE A 38 -14.96 4.34 1.14
C ILE A 38 -14.05 3.12 1.00
N THR A 39 -13.60 2.78 -0.22
CA THR A 39 -12.79 1.57 -0.49
C THR A 39 -11.66 1.79 -1.49
N ASP A 40 -10.72 0.86 -1.58
CA ASP A 40 -9.55 0.89 -2.47
C ASP A 40 -9.88 0.58 -3.95
N ASN A 41 -11.15 0.57 -4.35
CA ASN A 41 -11.60 0.21 -5.69
C ASN A 41 -11.34 -1.24 -6.13
N GLY A 42 -10.98 -2.16 -5.23
CA GLY A 42 -10.88 -3.59 -5.56
C GLY A 42 -12.17 -4.13 -6.20
N ALA A 43 -12.05 -5.01 -7.19
CA ALA A 43 -13.19 -5.47 -7.98
C ALA A 43 -14.29 -6.11 -7.12
N ASN A 44 -13.91 -7.00 -6.20
CA ASN A 44 -14.87 -7.70 -5.35
C ASN A 44 -15.54 -6.78 -4.34
N ILE A 45 -14.81 -5.86 -3.70
CA ILE A 45 -15.39 -4.91 -2.74
C ILE A 45 -16.31 -3.90 -3.45
N LYS A 46 -15.98 -3.46 -4.67
CA LYS A 46 -16.89 -2.63 -5.48
C LYS A 46 -18.17 -3.37 -5.82
N LYS A 47 -18.07 -4.64 -6.23
CA LYS A 47 -19.26 -5.46 -6.49
C LYS A 47 -20.06 -5.70 -5.21
N ALA A 48 -19.40 -5.94 -4.07
CA ALA A 48 -20.04 -6.13 -2.78
C ALA A 48 -20.92 -4.93 -2.39
N ILE A 49 -20.38 -3.71 -2.47
CA ILE A 49 -21.14 -2.50 -2.13
C ILE A 49 -22.29 -2.26 -3.10
N ARG A 50 -22.13 -2.58 -4.39
CA ARG A 50 -23.24 -2.51 -5.37
C ARG A 50 -24.37 -3.49 -5.09
N LEU A 51 -24.10 -4.57 -4.36
CA LEU A 51 -25.12 -5.53 -3.90
C LEU A 51 -25.79 -5.10 -2.59
N MET A 52 -25.34 -4.00 -1.96
CA MET A 52 -25.95 -3.43 -0.77
C MET A 52 -26.94 -2.34 -1.17
N ASP A 53 -28.11 -2.33 -0.54
CA ASP A 53 -29.14 -1.35 -0.82
C ASP A 53 -28.81 0.01 -0.18
N ASN A 54 -29.09 1.10 -0.91
CA ASN A 54 -28.97 2.48 -0.42
C ASN A 54 -27.58 2.91 0.09
N ILE A 55 -26.51 2.23 -0.30
CA ILE A 55 -25.13 2.59 0.06
C ILE A 55 -24.38 3.10 -1.18
N THR A 56 -23.82 4.30 -1.07
CA THR A 56 -22.93 4.86 -2.11
C THR A 56 -21.51 4.36 -1.91
N GLN A 57 -20.87 3.88 -2.98
CA GLN A 57 -19.43 3.59 -2.94
C GLN A 57 -18.63 4.84 -3.29
N LEU A 58 -17.67 5.19 -2.44
CA LEU A 58 -16.66 6.20 -2.72
C LEU A 58 -15.28 5.58 -2.84
N SER A 59 -14.51 6.08 -3.80
CA SER A 59 -13.11 5.69 -3.95
C SER A 59 -12.25 6.34 -2.86
N CYS A 60 -11.31 5.58 -2.33
CA CYS A 60 -10.27 6.12 -1.46
C CYS A 60 -9.40 7.10 -2.28
N ALA A 61 -9.43 8.37 -1.91
CA ALA A 61 -8.65 9.43 -2.56
C ALA A 61 -7.15 9.10 -2.54
N ALA A 62 -6.68 8.59 -1.41
CA ALA A 62 -5.30 8.23 -1.20
C ALA A 62 -4.89 7.07 -2.15
N HIS A 63 -5.71 6.03 -2.28
CA HIS A 63 -5.46 4.94 -3.24
C HIS A 63 -5.50 5.43 -4.70
N THR A 64 -6.42 6.33 -5.02
CA THR A 64 -6.54 6.92 -6.37
C THR A 64 -5.31 7.74 -6.75
N LEU A 65 -4.77 8.53 -5.80
CA LEU A 65 -3.52 9.24 -5.98
C LEU A 65 -2.35 8.26 -6.19
N GLN A 66 -2.27 7.20 -5.38
CA GLN A 66 -1.23 6.18 -5.53
C GLN A 66 -1.27 5.50 -6.90
N LEU A 67 -2.46 5.17 -7.42
CA LEU A 67 -2.60 4.61 -8.77
C LEU A 67 -2.10 5.58 -9.85
N SER A 68 -2.34 6.87 -9.67
CA SER A 68 -1.87 7.91 -10.61
C SER A 68 -0.35 7.99 -10.61
N VAL A 69 0.27 8.08 -9.42
CA VAL A 69 1.74 8.06 -9.26
C VAL A 69 2.35 6.80 -9.85
N LEU A 70 1.81 5.62 -9.52
CA LEU A 70 2.30 4.34 -10.05
C LEU A 70 2.19 4.25 -11.57
N LYS A 71 1.16 4.86 -12.17
CA LYS A 71 1.01 4.91 -13.63
C LYS A 71 2.13 5.71 -14.27
N ASP A 72 2.49 6.85 -13.71
CA ASP A 72 3.56 7.70 -14.25
C ASP A 72 4.96 7.10 -14.00
N LEU A 73 5.17 6.44 -12.86
CA LEU A 73 6.42 5.71 -12.57
C LEU A 73 6.69 4.56 -13.55
N LYS A 74 5.67 4.05 -14.25
CA LYS A 74 5.87 3.04 -15.32
C LYS A 74 6.79 3.55 -16.43
N LEU A 75 6.75 4.85 -16.73
CA LEU A 75 7.58 5.48 -17.76
C LEU A 75 9.08 5.40 -17.44
N ILE A 76 9.43 5.36 -16.16
CA ILE A 76 10.83 5.34 -15.68
C ILE A 76 11.20 4.01 -14.98
N THR A 77 10.42 2.95 -15.20
CA THR A 77 10.60 1.67 -14.49
C THR A 77 12.00 1.08 -14.67
N GLN A 78 12.65 1.30 -15.82
CA GLN A 78 14.02 0.83 -16.02
C GLN A 78 15.02 1.53 -15.08
N PHE A 79 14.88 2.83 -14.84
CA PHE A 79 15.71 3.57 -13.89
C PHE A 79 15.44 3.10 -12.46
N ILE A 80 14.17 3.00 -12.09
CA ILE A 80 13.75 2.47 -10.77
C ILE A 80 14.37 1.08 -10.54
N LYS A 81 14.33 0.19 -11.54
CA LYS A 81 14.93 -1.15 -11.45
C LYS A 81 16.44 -1.10 -11.23
N ARG A 82 17.15 -0.21 -11.93
CA ARG A 82 18.61 -0.03 -11.75
C ARG A 82 18.94 0.48 -10.34
N THR A 83 18.22 1.49 -9.85
CA THR A 83 18.38 2.00 -8.49
C THR A 83 18.12 0.91 -7.45
N LYS A 84 17.03 0.14 -7.61
CA LYS A 84 16.73 -1.01 -6.74
C LYS A 84 17.84 -2.05 -6.72
N ASN A 85 18.42 -2.37 -7.87
CA ASN A 85 19.53 -3.32 -7.95
C ASN A 85 20.78 -2.80 -7.24
N LEU A 86 21.07 -1.50 -7.34
CA LEU A 86 22.18 -0.86 -6.63
C LEU A 86 21.97 -0.89 -5.11
N ILE A 87 20.77 -0.53 -4.65
CA ILE A 87 20.37 -0.62 -3.25
C ILE A 87 20.53 -2.05 -2.74
N LEU A 88 19.98 -3.02 -3.48
CA LEU A 88 20.07 -4.44 -3.11
C LEU A 88 21.52 -4.91 -3.04
N PHE A 89 22.38 -4.47 -3.96
CA PHE A 89 23.79 -4.85 -3.98
C PHE A 89 24.50 -4.52 -2.66
N PHE A 90 24.21 -3.35 -2.09
CA PHE A 90 24.83 -2.93 -0.83
C PHE A 90 24.14 -3.53 0.40
N VAL A 91 22.81 -3.69 0.40
CA VAL A 91 22.06 -4.17 1.57
C VAL A 91 22.16 -5.70 1.75
N GLN A 92 22.36 -6.47 0.67
CA GLN A 92 22.32 -7.94 0.72
C GLN A 92 23.47 -8.60 1.50
N SER A 93 24.56 -7.88 1.81
CA SER A 93 25.73 -8.46 2.47
C SER A 93 26.41 -7.46 3.40
N PRO A 94 26.79 -7.87 4.64
CA PRO A 94 27.55 -7.03 5.56
C PRO A 94 28.83 -6.47 4.93
N LYS A 95 29.52 -7.28 4.11
CA LYS A 95 30.73 -6.86 3.40
C LYS A 95 30.48 -5.70 2.45
N GLN A 96 29.35 -5.66 1.75
CA GLN A 96 29.06 -4.57 0.81
C GLN A 96 28.63 -3.30 1.57
N SER A 97 27.86 -3.45 2.65
CA SER A 97 27.53 -2.34 3.55
C SER A 97 28.78 -1.69 4.16
N GLU A 98 29.74 -2.49 4.60
CA GLU A 98 31.03 -1.99 5.12
C GLU A 98 31.82 -1.27 4.04
N ARG A 99 31.91 -1.83 2.83
CA ARG A 99 32.56 -1.15 1.69
C ARG A 99 31.93 0.21 1.37
N LEU A 100 30.61 0.35 1.50
CA LEU A 100 29.93 1.63 1.29
C LEU A 100 30.28 2.63 2.40
N LYS A 101 30.35 2.18 3.66
CA LYS A 101 30.78 3.00 4.78
C LYS A 101 32.21 3.50 4.57
N ASP A 102 33.14 2.60 4.25
CA ASP A 102 34.55 2.95 3.99
C ASP A 102 34.70 3.96 2.85
N ALA A 103 33.89 3.82 1.79
CA ALA A 103 33.88 4.75 0.67
C ALA A 103 33.39 6.15 1.09
N GLN A 104 32.33 6.23 1.90
CA GLN A 104 31.83 7.51 2.43
C GLN A 104 32.87 8.20 3.33
N GLU A 105 33.57 7.44 4.16
CA GLU A 105 34.66 7.95 5.02
C GLU A 105 35.83 8.50 4.19
N LYS A 106 36.25 7.76 3.15
CA LYS A 106 37.31 8.20 2.22
C LYS A 106 36.93 9.45 1.42
N CYS A 107 35.64 9.63 1.13
CA CYS A 107 35.12 10.83 0.50
C CYS A 107 34.84 11.98 1.49
N HIS A 108 35.20 11.82 2.77
CA HIS A 108 35.05 12.84 3.81
C HIS A 108 33.60 13.34 3.99
N TYR A 109 32.62 12.44 3.88
CA TYR A 109 31.23 12.78 4.20
C TYR A 109 31.12 13.15 5.69
N SER A 110 30.43 14.25 5.99
CA SER A 110 30.23 14.73 7.37
C SER A 110 29.35 13.79 8.22
N LYS A 111 28.57 12.92 7.56
CA LYS A 111 27.74 11.89 8.18
C LYS A 111 27.73 10.65 7.28
N ILE A 112 27.84 9.48 7.90
CA ILE A 112 27.62 8.20 7.21
C ILE A 112 26.13 8.03 6.96
N HIS A 113 25.74 7.96 5.69
CA HIS A 113 24.37 7.70 5.29
C HIS A 113 24.11 6.19 5.27
N GLN A 114 22.95 5.82 5.80
CA GLN A 114 22.41 4.48 5.65
C GLN A 114 21.55 4.41 4.40
N ILE A 115 21.53 3.24 3.77
CA ILE A 115 20.70 3.00 2.60
C ILE A 115 19.24 2.86 3.04
N ILE A 116 18.37 3.56 2.33
CA ILE A 116 16.92 3.39 2.44
C ILE A 116 16.49 2.39 1.38
N THR A 117 15.80 1.34 1.80
CA THR A 117 15.29 0.32 0.88
C THR A 117 13.92 0.70 0.36
N ASP A 118 13.67 0.41 -0.91
CA ASP A 118 12.32 0.53 -1.48
C ASP A 118 11.44 -0.63 -0.96
N VAL A 119 10.29 -0.27 -0.39
CA VAL A 119 9.31 -1.20 0.19
C VAL A 119 7.99 -1.01 -0.56
N PRO A 120 7.60 -1.89 -1.48
CA PRO A 120 6.47 -1.67 -2.38
C PRO A 120 5.13 -1.31 -1.69
N THR A 121 4.93 -1.77 -0.46
CA THR A 121 3.72 -1.51 0.33
C THR A 121 3.73 -0.16 1.06
N ARG A 122 4.86 0.58 1.06
CA ARG A 122 5.02 1.90 1.68
C ARG A 122 5.10 2.97 0.59
N TRP A 123 4.10 3.84 0.51
CA TRP A 123 3.87 4.70 -0.67
C TRP A 123 5.02 5.61 -1.08
N ASN A 124 5.81 6.07 -0.11
CA ASN A 124 6.92 6.99 -0.37
C ASN A 124 8.28 6.30 -0.47
N SER A 125 8.35 4.96 -0.43
CA SER A 125 9.64 4.29 -0.38
C SER A 125 10.44 4.48 -1.66
N SER A 126 9.81 4.47 -2.84
CA SER A 126 10.51 4.66 -4.11
C SER A 126 10.98 6.09 -4.33
N TYR A 127 10.40 7.05 -3.59
CA TYR A 127 10.85 8.44 -3.59
C TYR A 127 12.02 8.66 -2.62
N LEU A 128 12.04 7.92 -1.50
CA LEU A 128 13.08 8.01 -0.48
C LEU A 128 14.31 7.15 -0.76
N ALA A 129 14.15 6.09 -1.54
CA ALA A 129 15.17 5.10 -1.90
C ALA A 129 15.95 5.55 -3.15
#